data_AF-A0A2E0G796-F1
#
_entry.id   AF-A0A2E0G796-F1
#
_cell.length_a   1.000
_cell.length_b   1.000
_cell.length_c   1.000
_cell.angle_alpha   90.00
_cell.angle_beta   90.00
_cell.angle_gamma   90.00
#
_symmetry.space_group_name_H-M   'P 1'
#
loop_
_entity.id
_entity.type
_entity.pdbx_description
1 polymer ?
#
loop_
_entity_poly.entity_id
_entity_poly.type
_entity_poly.pdbx_seq_one_letter_code
_entity_poly.pdbx_strand_id
1 'polypeptide(L)'
;MPDKKIIHVIGTGTIGEPLIGLLSDYKDKLGVDQVTFHKNSALKGDYTKVIDLQKRGAHLAVDNDKIKDFLSFGMEPEYETEEAISRASVVIDCTPKGIGHKNKEQYYSKFSSSVKGFLAQGSESDFGKKYALGINDDALNIVKDQFIQI
;
A
#
# COMPACT_ATOMS: atom_id res chain seq x y z
N MET A 1 14.57 11.77 14.00
CA MET A 1 13.09 11.84 13.99
C MET A 1 12.60 10.48 14.47
N PRO A 2 11.54 10.36 15.27
CA PRO A 2 10.96 9.04 15.53
C PRO A 2 10.58 8.40 14.18
N ASP A 3 10.80 7.09 14.04
CA ASP A 3 10.42 6.33 12.84
C ASP A 3 8.90 6.45 12.67
N LYS A 4 8.45 7.25 11.69
CA LYS A 4 7.03 7.39 11.38
C LYS A 4 6.46 6.04 10.93
N LYS A 5 5.36 5.63 11.55
CA LYS A 5 4.60 4.43 11.20
C LYS A 5 3.69 4.74 10.02
N ILE A 6 4.18 4.45 8.83
CA ILE A 6 3.46 4.70 7.57
C ILE A 6 3.00 3.38 6.97
N ILE A 7 1.71 3.29 6.63
CA ILE A 7 1.17 2.18 5.84
C ILE A 7 0.94 2.66 4.42
N HIS A 8 1.54 1.98 3.45
CA HIS A 8 1.33 2.24 2.04
C HIS A 8 0.49 1.12 1.41
N VAL A 9 -0.64 1.45 0.80
CA VAL A 9 -1.51 0.46 0.13
C VAL A 9 -1.40 0.60 -1.37
N ILE A 10 -1.09 -0.48 -2.09
CA ILE A 10 -1.02 -0.49 -3.55
C ILE A 10 -2.32 -1.02 -4.13
N GLY A 11 -2.96 -0.20 -4.96
CA GLY A 11 -4.21 -0.56 -5.63
C GLY A 11 -5.46 -0.06 -4.89
N THR A 12 -6.39 0.50 -5.66
CA THR A 12 -7.67 1.09 -5.19
C THR A 12 -8.87 0.32 -5.76
N GLY A 13 -8.75 -1.00 -5.79
CA GLY A 13 -9.81 -1.93 -6.20
C GLY A 13 -10.69 -2.35 -5.01
N THR A 14 -11.45 -3.43 -5.19
CA THR A 14 -12.46 -3.93 -4.23
C THR A 14 -11.95 -4.11 -2.81
N ILE A 15 -10.69 -4.52 -2.63
CA ILE A 15 -10.08 -4.69 -1.29
C ILE A 15 -9.33 -3.44 -0.86
N GLY A 16 -8.55 -2.85 -1.76
CA GLY A 16 -7.66 -1.73 -1.44
C GLY A 16 -8.42 -0.48 -1.01
N GLU A 17 -9.47 -0.09 -1.72
CA GLU A 17 -10.27 1.10 -1.39
C GLU A 17 -10.86 1.07 0.03
N PRO A 18 -11.65 0.05 0.43
CA PRO A 18 -12.20 0.01 1.79
C PRO A 18 -11.11 -0.14 2.86
N LEU A 19 -10.00 -0.82 2.55
CA LEU A 19 -8.86 -0.92 3.47
C LEU A 19 -8.20 0.44 3.72
N ILE A 20 -7.96 1.23 2.67
CA ILE A 20 -7.39 2.58 2.81
C ILE A 20 -8.31 3.46 3.66
N GLY A 21 -9.62 3.42 3.39
CA GLY A 21 -10.62 4.15 4.17
C GLY A 21 -10.57 3.76 5.65
N LEU A 22 -10.63 2.45 5.95
CA LEU A 22 -10.59 1.94 7.32
C LEU A 22 -9.29 2.31 8.04
N LEU A 23 -8.14 2.15 7.39
CA LEU A 23 -6.84 2.51 7.97
C LEU A 23 -6.77 4.01 8.27
N SER A 24 -7.32 4.84 7.38
CA SER A 24 -7.32 6.30 7.56
C SER A 24 -8.23 6.73 8.69
N ASP A 25 -9.45 6.16 8.77
CA ASP A 25 -10.45 6.45 9.79
C ASP A 25 -10.00 6.01 11.20
N TYR A 26 -9.15 4.99 11.30
CA TYR A 26 -8.71 4.39 12.57
C TYR A 26 -7.21 4.57 12.87
N LYS A 27 -6.47 5.36 12.08
CA LYS A 27 -5.00 5.47 12.19
C LYS A 27 -4.52 5.80 13.61
N ASP A 28 -5.20 6.72 14.31
CA ASP A 28 -4.82 7.13 15.66
C ASP A 28 -4.97 5.98 16.66
N LYS A 29 -6.05 5.20 16.55
CA LYS A 29 -6.30 4.01 17.39
C LYS A 29 -5.30 2.89 17.11
N LEU A 30 -4.85 2.78 15.86
CA LEU A 30 -3.82 1.83 15.43
C LEU A 30 -2.40 2.31 15.73
N GLY A 31 -2.23 3.57 16.16
CA GLY A 31 -0.92 4.19 16.33
C GLY A 31 -0.14 4.30 15.02
N VAL A 32 -0.83 4.55 13.91
CA VAL A 32 -0.30 4.79 12.57
C VAL A 32 -0.27 6.29 12.31
N ASP A 33 0.89 6.82 11.88
CA ASP A 33 1.06 8.26 11.66
C ASP A 33 0.47 8.70 10.32
N GLN A 34 0.57 7.86 9.29
CA GLN A 34 0.14 8.20 7.94
C GLN A 34 -0.30 6.97 7.15
N VAL A 35 -1.34 7.15 6.33
CA VAL A 35 -1.76 6.17 5.33
C VAL A 35 -1.52 6.80 3.96
N THR A 36 -0.76 6.12 3.11
CA THR A 36 -0.55 6.53 1.72
C THR A 36 -1.09 5.43 0.80
N PHE A 37 -1.48 5.79 -0.42
CA PHE A 37 -2.01 4.80 -1.36
C PHE A 37 -1.57 5.06 -2.79
N HIS A 38 -1.27 3.99 -3.52
CA HIS A 38 -0.92 4.05 -4.93
C HIS A 38 -2.13 3.81 -5.82
N LYS A 39 -2.22 4.59 -6.91
CA LYS A 39 -3.16 4.34 -7.99
C LYS A 39 -2.45 4.31 -9.34
N ASN A 40 -2.63 3.21 -10.07
CA ASN A 40 -1.95 2.98 -11.35
C ASN A 40 -2.47 3.82 -12.52
N SER A 41 -3.72 4.28 -12.52
CA SER A 41 -4.32 4.93 -13.69
C SER A 41 -5.25 6.06 -13.27
N ALA A 42 -5.14 7.18 -13.96
CA ALA A 42 -6.00 8.35 -13.79
C ALA A 42 -7.29 8.13 -14.59
N LEU A 43 -8.37 7.74 -13.90
CA LEU A 43 -9.68 7.55 -14.52
C LEU A 43 -10.65 8.59 -13.97
N LYS A 44 -11.38 9.29 -14.86
CA LYS A 44 -12.38 10.29 -14.47
C LYS A 44 -13.42 9.75 -13.48
N GLY A 45 -13.84 8.49 -13.66
CA GLY A 45 -14.79 7.81 -12.78
C GLY A 45 -14.27 7.55 -11.36
N ASP A 46 -12.95 7.60 -11.16
CA ASP A 46 -12.35 7.40 -9.84
C ASP A 46 -12.13 8.70 -9.07
N TYR A 47 -12.45 9.87 -9.65
CA TYR A 47 -12.26 11.17 -9.00
C TYR A 47 -12.91 11.21 -7.62
N THR A 48 -14.19 10.87 -7.52
CA THR A 48 -14.94 10.93 -6.25
C THR A 48 -14.33 10.02 -5.19
N LYS A 49 -13.89 8.82 -5.58
CA LYS A 49 -13.21 7.87 -4.70
C LYS A 49 -11.88 8.41 -4.19
N VAL A 50 -11.02 8.91 -5.08
CA VAL A 50 -9.70 9.43 -4.69
C VAL A 50 -9.85 10.61 -3.74
N ILE A 51 -10.76 11.54 -4.05
CA ILE A 51 -11.03 12.70 -3.20
C ILE A 51 -11.63 12.28 -1.85
N ASP A 52 -12.50 11.28 -1.80
CA ASP A 52 -13.03 10.76 -0.52
C ASP A 52 -11.90 10.22 0.38
N LEU A 53 -11.00 9.41 -0.18
CA LEU A 53 -9.84 8.88 0.55
C LEU A 53 -8.91 10.01 1.04
N GLN A 54 -8.66 11.03 0.20
CA GLN A 54 -7.87 12.20 0.59
C GLN A 54 -8.54 13.01 1.71
N LYS A 55 -9.87 13.18 1.67
CA LYS A 55 -10.62 13.83 2.76
C LYS A 55 -10.57 13.07 4.08
N ARG A 56 -10.45 11.73 4.03
CA ARG A 56 -10.20 10.89 5.22
C ARG A 56 -8.75 10.96 5.71
N GLY A 57 -7.88 11.68 4.99
CA GLY A 57 -6.48 11.89 5.35
C GLY A 57 -5.52 10.84 4.78
N ALA A 58 -5.92 10.10 3.74
CA ALA A 58 -5.03 9.25 2.98
C ALA A 58 -4.29 10.06 1.89
N HIS A 59 -3.01 9.77 1.66
CA HIS A 59 -2.19 10.55 0.72
C HIS A 59 -1.96 9.78 -0.58
N LEU A 60 -2.29 10.41 -1.71
CA LEU A 60 -2.18 9.79 -3.04
C LEU A 60 -0.72 9.71 -3.51
N ALA A 61 -0.31 8.55 -3.99
CA ALA A 61 0.93 8.32 -4.70
C ALA A 61 0.66 7.78 -6.12
N VAL A 62 1.47 8.22 -7.09
CA VAL A 62 1.36 7.77 -8.48
C VAL A 62 2.74 7.65 -9.11
N ASP A 63 2.84 6.92 -10.21
CA ASP A 63 4.08 6.80 -10.96
C ASP A 63 4.46 8.18 -11.55
N ASN A 64 5.75 8.49 -11.58
CA ASN A 64 6.25 9.80 -12.00
C ASN A 64 5.73 10.25 -13.39
N ASP A 65 5.61 9.31 -14.33
CA ASP A 65 5.11 9.56 -15.69
C ASP A 65 3.60 9.86 -15.75
N LYS A 66 2.84 9.57 -14.69
CA LYS A 66 1.38 9.72 -14.63
C LYS A 66 0.91 10.93 -13.83
N ILE A 67 1.80 11.67 -13.17
CA ILE A 67 1.45 12.84 -12.35
C ILE A 67 0.55 13.82 -13.11
N LYS A 68 0.90 14.14 -14.37
CA LYS A 68 0.13 15.08 -15.20
C LYS A 68 -1.30 14.59 -15.49
N ASP A 69 -1.48 13.28 -15.70
CA ASP A 69 -2.79 12.71 -16.00
C ASP A 69 -3.73 12.83 -14.78
N PHE A 70 -3.21 12.56 -13.58
CA PHE A 70 -3.96 12.72 -12.34
C PHE A 70 -4.34 14.18 -12.08
N LEU A 71 -3.39 15.10 -12.24
CA LEU A 71 -3.64 16.54 -12.12
C LEU A 71 -4.70 17.03 -13.11
N SER A 72 -4.74 16.50 -14.33
CA SER A 72 -5.76 16.85 -15.34
C SER A 72 -7.19 16.52 -14.92
N PHE A 73 -7.37 15.55 -14.00
CA PHE A 73 -8.64 15.20 -13.41
C PHE A 73 -8.86 15.81 -12.01
N GLY A 74 -7.96 16.69 -11.55
CA GLY A 74 -8.05 17.32 -10.23
C GLY A 74 -7.75 16.37 -9.06
N MET A 75 -7.06 15.25 -9.33
CA MET A 75 -6.56 14.35 -8.30
C MET A 75 -5.08 14.69 -8.08
N GLU A 76 -4.76 15.39 -7.00
CA GLU A 76 -3.39 15.85 -6.75
C GLU A 76 -2.57 14.78 -6.01
N PRO A 77 -1.55 14.18 -6.62
CA PRO A 77 -0.66 13.25 -5.94
C PRO A 77 0.31 13.99 -5.04
N GLU A 78 0.57 13.44 -3.86
CA GLU A 78 1.54 13.99 -2.91
C GLU A 78 2.91 13.32 -3.01
N TYR A 79 2.96 12.09 -3.49
CA TYR A 79 4.18 11.30 -3.59
C TYR A 79 4.32 10.61 -4.94
N GLU A 80 5.57 10.34 -5.31
CA GLU A 80 5.90 9.38 -6.34
C GLU A 80 5.87 7.94 -5.76
N THR A 81 5.63 6.93 -6.59
CA THR A 81 5.52 5.52 -6.17
C THR A 81 6.71 5.02 -5.35
N GLU A 82 7.94 5.17 -5.85
CA GLU A 82 9.13 4.72 -5.13
C GLU A 82 9.38 5.54 -3.86
N GLU A 83 9.07 6.85 -3.89
CA GLU A 83 9.12 7.68 -2.68
C GLU A 83 8.17 7.13 -1.60
N ALA A 84 6.91 6.88 -1.95
CA ALA A 84 5.89 6.39 -1.02
C ALA A 84 6.28 5.02 -0.43
N ILE A 85 6.82 4.12 -1.24
CA ILE A 85 7.30 2.80 -0.79
C ILE A 85 8.50 2.96 0.16
N SER A 86 9.49 3.78 -0.20
CA SER A 86 10.72 3.95 0.60
C SER A 86 10.45 4.47 2.02
N ARG A 87 9.40 5.27 2.18
CA ARG A 87 8.96 5.87 3.45
C ARG A 87 8.06 4.94 4.28
N ALA A 88 7.50 3.90 3.65
CA ALA A 88 6.54 3.03 4.29
C ALA A 88 7.21 2.16 5.37
N SER A 89 6.55 2.02 6.52
CA SER A 89 6.88 0.94 7.46
C SER A 89 6.37 -0.40 6.94
N VAL A 90 5.20 -0.39 6.30
CA VAL A 90 4.53 -1.58 5.76
C VAL A 90 3.89 -1.24 4.43
N VAL A 91 4.04 -2.13 3.45
CA VAL A 91 3.36 -2.04 2.15
C VAL A 91 2.34 -3.16 2.04
N ILE A 92 1.10 -2.84 1.67
CA ILE A 92 0.02 -3.80 1.45
C ILE A 92 -0.37 -3.77 -0.03
N ASP A 93 -0.03 -4.83 -0.76
CA ASP A 93 -0.37 -4.99 -2.17
C ASP A 93 -1.77 -5.61 -2.32
N CYS A 94 -2.69 -4.80 -2.82
CA CYS A 94 -4.07 -5.15 -3.12
C CYS A 94 -4.34 -5.21 -4.64
N THR A 95 -3.30 -5.37 -5.45
CA THR A 95 -3.40 -5.45 -6.91
C THR A 95 -3.93 -6.81 -7.39
N PRO A 96 -4.46 -6.90 -8.62
CA PRO A 96 -4.91 -8.16 -9.18
C PRO A 96 -3.80 -9.22 -9.27
N LYS A 97 -4.21 -10.49 -9.28
CA LYS A 97 -3.32 -11.65 -9.33
C LYS A 97 -2.20 -11.51 -10.37
N GLY A 98 -0.98 -11.78 -9.93
CA GLY A 98 0.25 -11.75 -10.71
C GLY A 98 0.91 -10.37 -10.80
N ILE A 99 0.27 -9.32 -10.30
CA ILE A 99 0.86 -7.97 -10.24
C ILE A 99 1.73 -7.82 -8.99
N GLY A 100 1.36 -8.44 -7.86
CA GLY A 100 2.15 -8.38 -6.63
C GLY A 100 3.57 -8.93 -6.80
N HIS A 101 3.74 -10.02 -7.54
CA HIS A 101 5.06 -10.56 -7.89
C HIS A 101 5.90 -9.58 -8.73
N LYS A 102 5.27 -8.91 -9.71
CA LYS A 102 5.96 -7.89 -10.52
C LYS A 102 6.40 -6.71 -9.67
N ASN A 103 5.54 -6.24 -8.78
CA ASN A 103 5.88 -5.17 -7.84
C ASN A 103 7.00 -5.59 -6.88
N LYS A 104 7.03 -6.87 -6.47
CA LYS A 104 8.09 -7.41 -5.63
C LYS A 104 9.46 -7.36 -6.29
N GLU A 105 9.54 -7.77 -7.55
CA GLU A 105 10.75 -7.74 -8.35
C GLU A 105 11.17 -6.30 -8.70
N GLN A 106 10.21 -5.48 -9.11
CA GLN A 106 10.46 -4.13 -9.61
C GLN A 106 10.75 -3.12 -8.50
N TYR A 107 10.08 -3.23 -7.35
CA TYR A 107 10.09 -2.20 -6.30
C TYR A 107 10.48 -2.77 -4.94
N TYR A 108 9.75 -3.76 -4.42
CA TYR A 108 9.83 -4.10 -2.98
C TYR A 108 11.19 -4.60 -2.54
N SER A 109 11.83 -5.43 -3.36
CA SER A 109 13.16 -5.97 -3.06
C SER A 109 14.20 -4.86 -2.87
N LYS A 110 14.07 -3.73 -3.57
CA LYS A 110 14.96 -2.56 -3.44
C LYS A 110 14.86 -1.89 -2.06
N PHE A 111 13.69 -1.98 -1.42
CA PHE A 111 13.38 -1.32 -0.15
C PHE A 111 13.30 -2.29 1.03
N SER A 112 13.82 -3.51 0.88
CA SER A 112 13.88 -4.53 1.93
C SER A 112 14.73 -4.13 3.14
N SER A 113 15.58 -3.10 3.03
CA SER A 113 16.34 -2.57 4.17
C SER A 113 15.56 -1.53 4.99
N SER A 114 14.53 -0.89 4.42
CA SER A 114 13.78 0.20 5.06
C SER A 114 12.35 -0.17 5.43
N VAL A 115 11.69 -1.02 4.65
CA VAL A 115 10.31 -1.46 4.88
C VAL A 115 10.31 -2.72 5.76
N LYS A 116 9.47 -2.76 6.80
CA LYS A 116 9.43 -3.89 7.76
C LYS A 116 8.65 -5.08 7.23
N GLY A 117 7.66 -4.85 6.38
CA GLY A 117 6.85 -5.92 5.81
C GLY A 117 6.16 -5.53 4.51
N PHE A 118 6.12 -6.46 3.58
CA PHE A 118 5.34 -6.42 2.35
C PHE A 118 4.28 -7.52 2.44
N LEU A 119 3.01 -7.14 2.31
CA LEU A 119 1.89 -8.05 2.39
C LEU A 119 1.21 -8.11 1.03
N ALA A 120 0.81 -9.29 0.58
CA ALA A 120 0.01 -9.46 -0.62
C ALA A 120 -1.20 -10.36 -0.37
N GLN A 121 -2.21 -10.21 -1.22
CA GLN A 121 -3.44 -10.98 -1.16
C GLN A 121 -3.21 -12.49 -1.39
N GLY A 122 -4.10 -13.32 -0.85
CA GLY A 122 -4.06 -14.77 -0.95
C GLY A 122 -4.06 -15.33 -2.38
N SER A 123 -4.41 -14.53 -3.38
CA SER A 123 -4.31 -14.91 -4.80
C SER A 123 -2.87 -14.96 -5.33
N GLU A 124 -1.91 -14.33 -4.62
CA GLU A 124 -0.49 -14.25 -4.93
C GLU A 124 0.29 -15.42 -4.30
N SER A 125 0.04 -16.64 -4.78
CA SER A 125 0.82 -17.82 -4.36
C SER A 125 2.32 -17.58 -4.46
N ASP A 126 3.05 -18.01 -3.44
CA ASP A 126 4.52 -17.92 -3.34
C ASP A 126 5.06 -16.49 -3.24
N PHE A 127 4.21 -15.49 -2.98
CA PHE A 127 4.65 -14.13 -2.69
C PHE A 127 5.53 -14.07 -1.43
N GLY A 128 5.20 -14.88 -0.42
CA GLY A 128 5.87 -14.90 0.86
C GLY A 128 5.34 -15.99 1.78
N LYS A 129 5.64 -15.89 3.07
CA LYS A 129 5.11 -16.83 4.06
C LYS A 129 3.59 -16.66 4.16
N LYS A 130 2.86 -17.76 4.04
CA LYS A 130 1.40 -17.76 4.23
C LYS A 130 1.06 -17.54 5.69
N TYR A 131 0.20 -16.58 5.97
CA TYR A 131 -0.19 -16.19 7.31
C TYR A 131 -1.68 -15.92 7.39
N ALA A 132 -2.34 -16.51 8.40
CA ALA A 132 -3.72 -16.24 8.74
C ALA A 132 -3.82 -16.06 10.26
N LEU A 133 -4.22 -14.85 10.66
CA LEU A 133 -4.35 -14.45 12.07
C LEU A 133 -5.23 -15.43 12.85
N GLY A 134 -4.71 -15.95 13.96
CA GLY A 134 -5.41 -16.90 14.82
C GLY A 134 -5.41 -18.35 14.33
N ILE A 135 -4.81 -18.64 13.17
CA ILE A 135 -4.68 -20.01 12.65
C ILE A 135 -3.25 -20.50 12.77
N ASN A 136 -2.27 -19.72 12.30
CA ASN A 136 -0.86 -20.12 12.27
C ASN A 136 0.08 -19.04 12.82
N ASP A 137 -0.31 -18.39 13.91
CA ASP A 137 0.45 -17.30 14.54
C ASP A 137 1.89 -17.69 14.86
N ASP A 138 2.11 -18.89 15.37
CA ASP A 138 3.45 -19.40 15.71
C ASP A 138 4.36 -19.59 14.48
N ALA A 139 3.79 -19.62 13.27
CA ALA A 139 4.58 -19.73 12.04
C ALA A 139 5.25 -18.41 11.64
N LEU A 140 4.73 -17.26 12.09
CA LEU A 140 5.21 -15.94 11.71
C LEU A 140 6.40 -15.52 12.60
N ASN A 141 7.56 -15.36 11.97
CA ASN A 141 8.74 -14.77 12.57
C ASN A 141 8.85 -13.30 12.15
N ILE A 142 8.38 -12.39 13.01
CA ILE A 142 8.35 -10.94 12.74
C ILE A 142 9.70 -10.29 12.42
N VAL A 143 10.83 -10.97 12.71
CA VAL A 143 12.18 -10.48 12.42
C VAL A 143 12.69 -10.96 11.06
N LYS A 144 12.30 -12.18 10.66
CA LYS A 144 12.82 -12.82 9.43
C LYS A 144 11.83 -12.77 8.27
N ASP A 145 10.55 -12.82 8.55
CA ASP A 145 9.50 -12.90 7.53
C ASP A 145 9.06 -11.50 7.13
N GLN A 146 9.64 -11.02 6.04
CA GLN A 146 9.34 -9.70 5.50
C GLN A 146 8.26 -9.74 4.41
N PHE A 147 8.16 -10.83 3.65
CA PHE A 147 7.13 -11.01 2.63
C PHE A 147 6.07 -11.97 3.15
N ILE A 148 4.82 -11.52 3.20
CA ILE A 148 3.72 -12.24 3.80
C ILE A 148 2.56 -12.33 2.80
N GLN A 149 2.00 -13.52 2.64
CA GLN A 149 0.78 -13.76 1.86
C GLN A 149 -0.37 -13.95 2.84
N ILE A 150 -1.40 -13.09 2.76
CA ILE A 150 -2.60 -13.11 3.63
C ILE A 150 -3.82 -13.54 2.84
#